data_AF-A0AAW0DG63-F1
#
_entry.id   AF-A0AAW0DG63-F1
#
_cell.length_a   1.000
_cell.length_b   1.000
_cell.length_c   1.000
_cell.angle_alpha   90.00
_cell.angle_beta   90.00
_cell.angle_gamma   90.00
#
_symmetry.space_group_name_H-M   'P 1'
#
loop_
_entity.id
_entity.type
_entity.pdbx_description
1 polymer ?
#
loop_
_entity_poly.entity_id
_entity_poly.type
_entity_poly.pdbx_seq_one_letter_code
_entity_poly.pdbx_strand_id
1 'polypeptide(L)'
;MLYDALPTSAASKTSSLRRHKRRYAYLCVFATLVVVGFLSFAVRTEHVQSKLAEIQLQLCTPALTAVVPEEQTPRMYLRVGPLGGEGMGSVLQHFKQSIVLSQVLDSSLHFGWNEVWDHRYSQSDIYNANAESQTLNVTKACRMQDFIPHEDRDAVVRGWCAGEDSAIARLDEARTRMADCTGILDTEVDELMQDLNGCIMPWVRSRLIPPPSSSSPSAAHPLPYSSDPSRRLSVGIHIRWGDTAPPPGTDISTHDFYGSMNFPDIARVLTDLRAFSSNPLEITIAMEEADRAVIALLNLEAEEYTLLDSPQTQALDDLRVLSRSDVLLLGESSYGVLTHLLAPPGLTIVKGGGLGKFRNTSGFGRHVVYLDDYKAEDIELLLIPL
;
A
#
# COMPACT_ATOMS: atom_id res chain seq x y z
N MET A 1 -58.44 -11.90 -15.27
CA MET A 1 -59.38 -10.77 -15.35
C MET A 1 -59.07 -9.82 -14.20
N LEU A 2 -58.85 -8.54 -14.52
CA LEU A 2 -58.81 -7.29 -13.71
C LEU A 2 -58.19 -7.35 -12.29
N TYR A 3 -57.06 -6.71 -11.99
CA TYR A 3 -56.76 -5.26 -11.82
C TYR A 3 -57.66 -4.50 -10.82
N ASP A 4 -57.07 -4.12 -9.68
CA ASP A 4 -57.25 -2.89 -8.88
C ASP A 4 -56.01 -2.80 -7.95
N ALA A 5 -55.02 -1.92 -8.08
CA ALA A 5 -54.95 -0.45 -8.07
C ALA A 5 -54.99 0.20 -6.66
N LEU A 6 -53.83 0.74 -6.22
CA LEU A 6 -53.57 2.00 -5.47
C LEU A 6 -52.20 1.92 -4.73
N PRO A 7 -51.54 3.04 -4.35
CA PRO A 7 -50.94 4.05 -5.21
C PRO A 7 -49.43 4.28 -4.93
N THR A 8 -48.72 4.78 -5.94
CA THR A 8 -47.34 5.27 -5.90
C THR A 8 -47.24 6.69 -5.34
N SER A 9 -46.34 6.94 -4.37
CA SER A 9 -45.78 8.29 -4.12
C SER A 9 -44.32 8.25 -3.64
N ALA A 10 -43.40 8.08 -4.58
CA ALA A 10 -41.97 8.34 -4.37
C ALA A 10 -41.40 9.09 -5.58
N ALA A 11 -41.70 10.38 -5.69
CA ALA A 11 -41.06 11.26 -6.68
C ALA A 11 -41.30 12.74 -6.35
N SER A 12 -40.51 13.36 -5.45
CA SER A 12 -40.58 14.84 -5.31
C SER A 12 -39.39 15.56 -4.66
N LYS A 13 -38.15 15.05 -4.70
CA LYS A 13 -36.99 15.89 -4.25
C LYS A 13 -35.77 15.93 -5.16
N THR A 14 -35.57 14.97 -6.07
CA THR A 14 -34.41 14.95 -6.99
C THR A 14 -34.67 15.61 -8.36
N SER A 15 -35.92 15.89 -8.73
CA SER A 15 -36.28 16.55 -10.00
C SER A 15 -36.18 18.08 -9.95
N SER A 16 -36.27 18.68 -8.74
CA SER A 16 -36.19 20.13 -8.53
C SER A 16 -34.76 20.68 -8.73
N LEU A 17 -33.75 20.00 -8.16
CA LEU A 17 -32.34 20.42 -8.29
C LEU A 17 -31.81 20.30 -9.74
N ARG A 18 -32.26 19.31 -10.51
CA ARG A 18 -31.87 19.16 -11.93
C ARG A 18 -32.55 20.21 -12.84
N ARG A 19 -33.76 20.68 -12.50
CA ARG A 19 -34.44 21.76 -13.24
C ARG A 19 -33.83 23.14 -12.97
N HIS A 20 -33.32 23.40 -11.77
CA HIS A 20 -32.62 24.66 -11.48
C HIS A 20 -31.28 24.74 -12.22
N LYS A 21 -30.41 23.72 -12.16
CA LYS A 21 -29.11 23.74 -12.87
C LYS A 21 -29.26 23.95 -14.39
N ARG A 22 -30.31 23.39 -15.02
CA ARG A 22 -30.57 23.61 -16.45
C ARG A 22 -31.04 25.04 -16.76
N ARG A 23 -31.90 25.65 -15.95
CA ARG A 23 -32.37 27.04 -16.19
C ARG A 23 -31.23 28.08 -16.09
N TYR A 24 -30.27 27.87 -15.19
CA TYR A 24 -29.11 28.77 -15.04
C TYR A 24 -28.11 28.67 -16.19
N ALA A 25 -27.88 27.47 -16.74
CA ALA A 25 -27.04 27.29 -17.92
C ALA A 25 -27.62 28.02 -19.15
N TYR A 26 -28.95 27.97 -19.33
CA TYR A 26 -29.60 28.69 -20.44
C TYR A 26 -29.57 30.22 -20.27
N LEU A 27 -29.69 30.75 -19.04
CA LEU A 27 -29.57 32.20 -18.81
C LEU A 27 -28.15 32.73 -19.08
N CYS A 28 -27.10 31.99 -18.71
CA CYS A 28 -25.71 32.38 -18.96
C CYS A 28 -25.37 32.34 -20.46
N VAL A 29 -25.88 31.36 -21.21
CA VAL A 29 -25.66 31.27 -22.66
C VAL A 29 -26.41 32.37 -23.40
N PHE A 30 -27.64 32.70 -22.98
CA PHE A 30 -28.44 33.75 -23.62
C PHE A 30 -27.87 35.16 -23.36
N ALA A 31 -27.38 35.44 -22.14
CA ALA A 31 -26.71 36.70 -21.82
C ALA A 31 -25.42 36.88 -22.65
N THR A 32 -24.64 35.80 -22.83
CA THR A 32 -23.42 35.81 -23.65
C THR A 32 -23.73 36.10 -25.13
N LEU A 33 -24.80 35.52 -25.68
CA LEU A 33 -25.17 35.74 -27.09
C LEU A 33 -25.72 37.16 -27.36
N VAL A 34 -26.46 37.74 -26.41
CA VAL A 34 -26.98 39.12 -26.55
C VAL A 34 -25.84 40.15 -26.46
N VAL A 35 -24.86 39.95 -25.58
CA VAL A 35 -23.71 40.86 -25.43
C VAL A 35 -22.76 40.78 -26.64
N VAL A 36 -22.49 39.59 -27.17
CA VAL A 36 -21.65 39.41 -28.38
C VAL A 36 -22.36 39.95 -29.63
N GLY A 37 -23.69 39.80 -29.71
CA GLY A 37 -24.51 40.35 -30.79
C GLY A 37 -24.54 41.89 -30.83
N PHE A 38 -24.57 42.55 -29.66
CA PHE A 38 -24.56 44.02 -29.60
C PHE A 38 -23.16 44.64 -29.83
N LEU A 39 -22.08 43.93 -29.52
CA LEU A 39 -20.71 44.43 -29.65
C LEU A 39 -20.09 44.26 -31.05
N SER A 40 -20.73 43.51 -31.94
CA SER A 40 -20.31 43.40 -33.34
C SER A 40 -20.59 44.69 -34.15
N PHE A 41 -21.23 45.70 -33.56
CA PHE A 41 -21.60 46.96 -34.21
C PHE A 41 -20.89 48.21 -33.65
N ALA A 42 -19.98 48.09 -32.67
CA ALA A 42 -19.33 49.25 -32.05
C ALA A 42 -17.80 49.08 -31.87
N VAL A 43 -17.06 49.58 -32.87
CA VAL A 43 -15.75 50.26 -32.82
C VAL A 43 -14.64 49.74 -31.87
N ARG A 44 -13.51 49.38 -32.52
CA ARG A 44 -12.16 49.08 -31.99
C ARG A 44 -11.68 50.04 -30.88
N THR A 45 -11.48 49.52 -29.66
CA THR A 45 -10.46 50.01 -28.71
C THR A 45 -10.06 48.89 -27.74
N GLU A 46 -8.78 48.53 -27.67
CA GLU A 46 -8.24 47.42 -26.86
C GLU A 46 -8.40 47.62 -25.34
N HIS A 47 -8.74 48.85 -24.89
CA HIS A 47 -8.92 49.17 -23.48
C HIS A 47 -10.28 48.73 -22.89
N VAL A 48 -11.26 48.38 -23.73
CA VAL A 48 -12.59 47.95 -23.27
C VAL A 48 -12.62 46.45 -22.97
N GLN A 49 -11.77 45.63 -23.62
CA GLN A 49 -11.75 44.18 -23.39
C GLN A 49 -11.18 43.77 -22.03
N SER A 50 -10.19 44.50 -21.51
CA SER A 50 -9.58 44.19 -20.20
C SER A 50 -10.55 44.40 -19.04
N LYS A 51 -11.38 45.46 -19.06
CA LYS A 51 -12.38 45.71 -18.02
C LYS A 51 -13.65 44.85 -18.14
N LEU A 52 -13.98 44.38 -19.34
CA LEU A 52 -15.11 43.45 -19.54
C LEU A 52 -14.80 42.02 -19.07
N ALA A 53 -13.54 41.58 -19.16
CA ALA A 53 -13.11 40.30 -18.58
C ALA A 53 -13.21 40.29 -17.05
N GLU A 54 -12.90 41.40 -16.38
CA GLU A 54 -13.07 41.57 -14.93
C GLU A 54 -14.55 41.56 -14.50
N ILE A 55 -15.42 42.21 -15.27
CA ILE A 55 -16.88 42.23 -14.99
C ILE A 55 -17.54 40.88 -15.30
N GLN A 56 -17.08 40.15 -16.33
CA GLN A 56 -17.54 38.78 -16.61
C GLN A 56 -17.15 37.78 -15.49
N LEU A 57 -16.01 37.99 -14.83
CA LEU A 57 -15.59 37.12 -13.72
C LEU A 57 -16.43 37.36 -12.45
N GLN A 58 -16.91 38.59 -12.22
CA GLN A 58 -17.72 38.96 -11.05
C GLN A 58 -19.22 38.65 -11.18
N LEU A 59 -19.79 38.61 -12.39
CA LEU A 59 -21.22 38.35 -12.58
C LEU A 59 -21.58 36.86 -12.74
N CYS A 60 -20.58 35.99 -12.89
CA CYS A 60 -20.75 34.53 -13.03
C CYS A 60 -20.19 33.72 -11.85
N THR A 61 -19.64 34.36 -10.82
CA THR A 61 -19.34 33.67 -9.56
C THR A 61 -20.64 33.61 -8.74
N PRO A 62 -21.32 32.46 -8.61
CA PRO A 62 -22.14 32.30 -7.42
C PRO A 62 -21.19 32.53 -6.24
N ALA A 63 -21.64 33.28 -5.24
CA ALA A 63 -21.10 33.16 -3.90
C ALA A 63 -21.33 31.70 -3.46
N LEU A 64 -20.45 30.82 -3.94
CA LEU A 64 -20.08 29.61 -3.25
C LEU A 64 -19.47 30.13 -1.96
N THR A 65 -20.32 30.27 -0.94
CA THR A 65 -19.92 29.82 0.38
C THR A 65 -19.21 28.50 0.13
N ALA A 66 -17.89 28.52 0.22
CA ALA A 66 -17.14 27.29 0.34
C ALA A 66 -17.85 26.52 1.44
N VAL A 67 -18.53 25.45 1.06
CA VAL A 67 -18.83 24.40 2.01
C VAL A 67 -17.44 23.93 2.38
N VAL A 68 -16.90 24.51 3.44
CA VAL A 68 -15.79 23.93 4.18
C VAL A 68 -16.26 22.49 4.39
N PRO A 69 -15.57 21.48 3.87
CA PRO A 69 -15.91 20.10 4.17
C PRO A 69 -16.06 20.05 5.68
N GLU A 70 -17.25 19.66 6.15
CA GLU A 70 -17.48 19.44 7.57
C GLU A 70 -16.31 18.56 8.02
N GLU A 71 -15.48 19.11 8.92
CA GLU A 71 -14.23 18.51 9.34
C GLU A 71 -14.60 17.14 9.92
N GLN A 72 -14.46 16.08 9.11
CA GLN A 72 -14.85 14.75 9.52
C GLN A 72 -14.07 14.46 10.78
N THR A 73 -14.79 14.21 11.88
CA THR A 73 -14.16 13.90 13.14
C THR A 73 -13.25 12.69 12.90
N PRO A 74 -11.93 12.80 13.16
CA PRO A 74 -11.00 11.71 12.93
C PRO A 74 -11.51 10.45 13.63
N ARG A 75 -11.57 9.34 12.89
CA ARG A 75 -12.04 8.06 13.41
C ARG A 75 -10.84 7.18 13.74
N MET A 76 -10.90 6.54 14.90
CA MET A 76 -9.92 5.55 15.30
C MET A 76 -10.48 4.14 15.08
N TYR A 77 -9.74 3.30 14.35
CA TYR A 77 -9.98 1.87 14.27
C TYR A 77 -9.01 1.15 15.18
N LEU A 78 -9.50 0.47 16.21
CA LEU A 78 -8.70 -0.26 17.18
C LEU A 78 -8.86 -1.77 16.98
N ARG A 79 -7.76 -2.44 16.61
CA ARG A 79 -7.67 -3.90 16.63
C ARG A 79 -7.20 -4.35 18.02
N VAL A 80 -8.03 -5.14 18.70
CA VAL A 80 -7.86 -5.41 20.15
C VAL A 80 -7.22 -6.77 20.47
N GLY A 81 -7.08 -7.68 19.49
CA GLY A 81 -6.54 -9.03 19.70
C GLY A 81 -5.01 -9.07 19.64
N PRO A 82 -4.33 -9.69 20.63
CA PRO A 82 -2.89 -9.94 20.54
C PRO A 82 -2.61 -10.99 19.46
N LEU A 83 -1.52 -10.78 18.73
CA LEU A 83 -0.88 -11.80 17.91
C LEU A 83 0.41 -12.15 18.65
N GLY A 84 0.61 -13.44 18.95
CA GLY A 84 1.68 -13.92 19.85
C GLY A 84 3.11 -13.69 19.33
N GLY A 85 4.02 -14.61 19.61
CA GLY A 85 5.47 -14.55 19.29
C GLY A 85 5.84 -14.59 17.81
N GLU A 86 5.12 -13.88 16.94
CA GLU A 86 5.37 -13.81 15.51
C GLU A 86 6.22 -12.59 15.12
N GLY A 87 7.05 -12.76 14.09
CA GLY A 87 7.83 -11.67 13.51
C GLY A 87 6.93 -10.65 12.78
N MET A 88 7.41 -9.42 12.62
CA MET A 88 6.64 -8.29 12.07
C MET A 88 5.94 -8.57 10.73
N GLY A 89 6.57 -9.32 9.83
CA GLY A 89 5.97 -9.69 8.54
C GLY A 89 4.84 -10.70 8.67
N SER A 90 4.94 -11.63 9.63
CA SER A 90 3.91 -12.63 9.89
C SER A 90 2.70 -12.01 10.54
N VAL A 91 2.90 -11.13 11.54
CA VAL A 91 1.81 -10.37 12.19
C VAL A 91 1.01 -9.56 11.15
N LEU A 92 1.66 -8.98 10.13
CA LEU A 92 0.97 -8.29 9.02
C LEU A 92 -0.07 -9.17 8.32
N GLN A 93 0.17 -10.48 8.22
CA GLN A 93 -0.78 -11.39 7.56
C GLN A 93 -2.10 -11.50 8.33
N HIS A 94 -2.09 -11.28 9.64
CA HIS A 94 -3.25 -11.47 10.54
C HIS A 94 -4.13 -10.22 10.71
N PHE A 95 -3.76 -9.08 10.14
CA PHE A 95 -4.53 -7.84 10.27
C PHE A 95 -4.80 -7.12 8.95
N LYS A 96 -4.61 -7.80 7.81
CA LYS A 96 -4.87 -7.21 6.48
C LYS A 96 -6.33 -6.78 6.32
N GLN A 97 -7.28 -7.51 6.88
CA GLN A 97 -8.69 -7.08 6.86
C GLN A 97 -8.87 -5.79 7.64
N SER A 98 -8.32 -5.70 8.86
CA SER A 98 -8.36 -4.45 9.64
C SER A 98 -7.75 -3.27 8.88
N ILE A 99 -6.67 -3.47 8.12
CA ILE A 99 -6.10 -2.43 7.26
C ILE A 99 -7.14 -1.98 6.22
N VAL A 100 -7.68 -2.92 5.44
CA VAL A 100 -8.65 -2.59 4.37
C VAL A 100 -9.90 -1.91 4.94
N LEU A 101 -10.47 -2.47 6.01
CA LEU A 101 -11.64 -1.92 6.68
C LEU A 101 -11.36 -0.52 7.25
N SER A 102 -10.16 -0.29 7.80
CA SER A 102 -9.80 1.05 8.29
C SER A 102 -9.74 2.10 7.17
N GLN A 103 -9.25 1.72 5.99
CA GLN A 103 -9.20 2.59 4.81
C GLN A 103 -10.60 2.90 4.29
N VAL A 104 -11.46 1.88 4.16
CA VAL A 104 -12.86 2.03 3.75
C VAL A 104 -13.62 2.99 4.64
N LEU A 105 -13.39 2.91 5.95
CA LEU A 105 -14.12 3.67 6.97
C LEU A 105 -13.55 5.08 7.20
N ASP A 106 -12.51 5.47 6.45
CA ASP A 106 -11.71 6.69 6.63
C ASP A 106 -11.27 6.87 8.09
N SER A 107 -10.56 5.85 8.59
CA SER A 107 -10.13 5.77 9.99
C SER A 107 -8.64 5.46 10.12
N SER A 108 -8.01 5.94 11.19
CA SER A 108 -6.64 5.58 11.55
C SER A 108 -6.65 4.23 12.26
N LEU A 109 -5.96 3.23 11.68
CA LEU A 109 -5.75 1.93 12.34
C LEU A 109 -4.72 2.02 13.45
N HIS A 110 -5.07 1.46 14.61
CA HIS A 110 -4.21 1.29 15.77
C HIS A 110 -4.31 -0.14 16.29
N PHE A 111 -3.16 -0.65 16.72
CA PHE A 111 -3.04 -1.95 17.36
C PHE A 111 -3.00 -1.78 18.88
N GLY A 112 -3.96 -2.40 19.57
CA GLY A 112 -4.21 -2.21 21.00
C GLY A 112 -3.43 -3.14 21.93
N TRP A 113 -2.60 -4.03 21.38
CA TRP A 113 -1.67 -4.84 22.17
C TRP A 113 -0.33 -4.13 22.28
N ASN A 114 0.46 -4.42 23.31
CA ASN A 114 1.85 -3.96 23.40
C ASN A 114 2.67 -5.05 24.08
N GLU A 115 2.77 -6.18 23.39
CA GLU A 115 3.47 -7.33 23.92
C GLU A 115 4.81 -7.47 23.21
N VAL A 116 5.87 -7.65 24.00
CA VAL A 116 7.21 -7.94 23.52
C VAL A 116 7.45 -9.42 23.75
N TRP A 117 7.31 -10.21 22.69
CA TRP A 117 7.53 -11.67 22.70
C TRP A 117 8.70 -12.01 21.77
N ASP A 118 9.59 -12.92 22.22
CA ASP A 118 10.71 -13.61 21.53
C ASP A 118 11.63 -12.78 20.60
N HIS A 119 11.07 -11.98 19.71
CA HIS A 119 11.73 -11.04 18.81
C HIS A 119 12.20 -9.73 19.48
N ARG A 120 12.03 -9.55 20.79
CA ARG A 120 12.58 -8.39 21.55
C ARG A 120 12.11 -6.99 21.09
N TYR A 121 11.09 -6.89 20.23
CA TYR A 121 10.41 -5.65 19.85
C TYR A 121 8.88 -5.80 19.96
N SER A 122 8.19 -4.66 20.09
CA SER A 122 6.73 -4.60 20.03
C SER A 122 6.28 -4.33 18.60
N GLN A 123 5.50 -5.25 18.02
CA GLN A 123 4.98 -5.10 16.65
C GLN A 123 3.99 -3.95 16.56
N SER A 124 3.17 -3.76 17.59
CA SER A 124 2.23 -2.64 17.63
C SER A 124 2.96 -1.31 17.73
N ASP A 125 4.04 -1.19 18.50
CA ASP A 125 4.85 0.02 18.54
C ASP A 125 5.42 0.34 17.14
N ILE A 126 5.92 -0.68 16.42
CA ILE A 126 6.41 -0.51 15.05
C ILE A 126 5.31 0.01 14.11
N TYR A 127 4.13 -0.62 14.09
CA TYR A 127 3.07 -0.24 13.16
C TYR A 127 2.28 1.02 13.59
N ASN A 128 2.29 1.34 14.88
CA ASN A 128 1.67 2.55 15.43
C ASN A 128 2.62 3.76 15.39
N ALA A 129 3.93 3.58 15.16
CA ALA A 129 4.94 4.64 15.22
C ALA A 129 4.59 5.88 14.36
N ASN A 130 4.00 5.64 13.19
CA ASN A 130 3.57 6.69 12.25
C ASN A 130 2.03 6.82 12.18
N ALA A 131 1.30 6.28 13.16
CA ALA A 131 -0.13 6.50 13.26
C ALA A 131 -0.42 7.92 13.76
N GLU A 132 -1.53 8.52 13.30
CA GLU A 132 -2.00 9.77 13.90
C GLU A 132 -2.35 9.55 15.37
N SER A 133 -1.86 10.42 16.26
CA SER A 133 -2.22 10.35 17.67
C SER A 133 -3.71 10.65 17.84
N GLN A 134 -4.48 9.66 18.29
CA GLN A 134 -5.92 9.79 18.51
C GLN A 134 -6.31 9.11 19.82
N THR A 135 -7.25 9.73 20.54
CA THR A 135 -7.83 9.15 21.76
C THR A 135 -9.16 8.50 21.42
N LEU A 136 -9.32 7.22 21.77
CA LEU A 136 -10.57 6.51 21.58
C LEU A 136 -11.68 7.10 22.46
N ASN A 137 -12.73 7.65 21.84
CA ASN A 137 -13.95 8.00 22.56
C ASN A 137 -14.88 6.77 22.63
N VAL A 138 -14.81 6.05 23.75
CA VAL A 138 -15.60 4.84 24.00
C VAL A 138 -17.12 5.10 24.04
N THR A 139 -17.57 6.33 24.27
CA THR A 139 -19.02 6.66 24.29
C THR A 139 -19.65 6.68 22.90
N LYS A 140 -18.82 6.75 21.85
CA LYS A 140 -19.20 6.70 20.44
C LYS A 140 -18.45 5.59 19.71
N ALA A 141 -18.21 4.48 20.42
CA ALA A 141 -17.55 3.32 19.85
C ALA A 141 -18.56 2.32 19.28
N CYS A 142 -18.25 1.80 18.11
CA CYS A 142 -19.04 0.78 17.41
C CYS A 142 -18.18 -0.46 17.18
N ARG A 143 -18.79 -1.64 17.22
CA ARG A 143 -18.08 -2.89 16.91
C ARG A 143 -18.20 -3.18 15.43
N MET A 144 -17.08 -3.48 14.78
CA MET A 144 -17.05 -3.76 13.34
C MET A 144 -17.91 -4.99 12.97
N GLN A 145 -17.96 -5.99 13.85
CA GLN A 145 -18.74 -7.22 13.73
C GLN A 145 -20.25 -6.99 13.61
N ASP A 146 -20.78 -5.89 14.16
CA ASP A 146 -22.22 -5.58 14.13
C ASP A 146 -22.67 -5.07 12.73
N PHE A 147 -21.71 -4.74 11.86
CA PHE A 147 -21.95 -4.20 10.52
C PHE A 147 -21.49 -5.16 9.42
N ILE A 148 -20.33 -5.79 9.61
CA ILE A 148 -19.82 -6.84 8.72
C ILE A 148 -19.49 -8.08 9.59
N PRO A 149 -20.38 -9.09 9.57
CA PRO A 149 -20.19 -10.36 10.29
C PRO A 149 -18.92 -11.08 9.84
N HIS A 150 -18.31 -11.85 10.73
CA HIS A 150 -17.07 -12.57 10.50
C HIS A 150 -17.10 -13.41 9.21
N GLU A 151 -18.17 -14.18 9.01
CA GLU A 151 -18.37 -15.08 7.87
C GLU A 151 -18.37 -14.36 6.51
N ASP A 152 -18.65 -13.06 6.49
CA ASP A 152 -18.74 -12.25 5.29
C ASP A 152 -17.47 -11.44 5.02
N ARG A 153 -16.63 -11.22 6.04
CA ARG A 153 -15.49 -10.29 5.95
C ARG A 153 -14.53 -10.67 4.84
N ASP A 154 -14.19 -11.95 4.74
CA ASP A 154 -13.23 -12.43 3.74
C ASP A 154 -13.67 -12.10 2.32
N ALA A 155 -14.91 -12.45 1.99
CA ALA A 155 -15.47 -12.21 0.67
C ALA A 155 -15.59 -10.71 0.38
N VAL A 156 -16.08 -9.93 1.35
CA VAL A 156 -16.29 -8.49 1.20
C VAL A 156 -14.98 -7.72 1.08
N VAL A 157 -13.98 -8.03 1.90
CA VAL A 157 -12.65 -7.40 1.85
C VAL A 157 -11.94 -7.75 0.54
N ARG A 158 -11.94 -9.03 0.14
CA ARG A 158 -11.33 -9.45 -1.14
C ARG A 158 -12.04 -8.80 -2.32
N GLY A 159 -13.37 -8.78 -2.32
CA GLY A 159 -14.16 -8.14 -3.37
C GLY A 159 -13.88 -6.64 -3.47
N TRP A 160 -13.74 -5.95 -2.34
CA TRP A 160 -13.36 -4.54 -2.34
C TRP A 160 -11.96 -4.32 -2.93
N CYS A 161 -10.98 -5.12 -2.51
CA CYS A 161 -9.63 -5.08 -3.07
C CYS A 161 -9.58 -5.42 -4.57
N ALA A 162 -10.54 -6.20 -5.08
CA ALA A 162 -10.69 -6.53 -6.48
C ALA A 162 -11.53 -5.49 -7.28
N GLY A 163 -12.13 -4.51 -6.61
CA GLY A 163 -13.00 -3.51 -7.23
C GLY A 163 -14.41 -4.00 -7.57
N GLU A 164 -14.93 -4.99 -6.84
CA GLU A 164 -16.27 -5.53 -7.06
C GLU A 164 -17.35 -4.59 -6.51
N ASP A 165 -18.26 -4.13 -7.39
CA ASP A 165 -19.33 -3.19 -7.06
C ASP A 165 -20.19 -3.63 -5.86
N SER A 166 -20.48 -4.92 -5.72
CA SER A 166 -21.27 -5.45 -4.60
C SER A 166 -20.55 -5.36 -3.26
N ALA A 167 -19.24 -5.58 -3.25
CA ALA A 167 -18.43 -5.44 -2.05
C ALA A 167 -18.25 -3.97 -1.66
N ILE A 168 -18.02 -3.10 -2.65
CA ILE A 168 -17.95 -1.65 -2.47
C ILE A 168 -19.26 -1.12 -1.87
N ALA A 169 -20.41 -1.46 -2.46
CA ALA A 169 -21.72 -1.02 -1.97
C ALA A 169 -22.00 -1.50 -0.53
N ARG A 170 -21.63 -2.74 -0.20
CA ARG A 170 -21.81 -3.31 1.14
C ARG A 170 -20.95 -2.59 2.19
N LEU A 171 -19.72 -2.25 1.84
CA LEU A 171 -18.81 -1.52 2.71
C LEU A 171 -19.17 -0.04 2.86
N ASP A 172 -19.67 0.60 1.79
CA ASP A 172 -20.22 1.96 1.84
C ASP A 172 -21.47 2.03 2.72
N GLU A 173 -22.32 0.99 2.69
CA GLU A 173 -23.45 0.86 3.61
C GLU A 173 -22.98 0.76 5.07
N ALA A 174 -21.99 -0.08 5.35
CA ALA A 174 -21.40 -0.18 6.69
C ALA A 174 -20.82 1.17 7.14
N ARG A 175 -20.04 1.83 6.28
CA ARG A 175 -19.50 3.18 6.52
C ARG A 175 -20.60 4.20 6.86
N THR A 176 -21.71 4.16 6.14
CA THR A 176 -22.87 5.05 6.35
C THR A 176 -23.56 4.74 7.68
N ARG A 177 -23.77 3.47 7.99
CA ARG A 177 -24.38 3.04 9.26
C ARG A 177 -23.48 3.33 10.47
N MET A 178 -22.17 3.47 10.25
CA MET A 178 -21.17 3.84 11.25
C MET A 178 -20.87 5.35 11.27
N ALA A 179 -21.72 6.19 10.66
CA ALA A 179 -21.46 7.62 10.53
C ALA A 179 -21.18 8.33 11.86
N ASP A 180 -21.93 7.96 12.91
CA ASP A 180 -21.85 8.56 14.25
C ASP A 180 -20.75 7.97 15.14
N CYS A 181 -20.05 6.94 14.66
CA CYS A 181 -18.98 6.27 15.38
C CYS A 181 -17.68 7.06 15.22
N THR A 182 -17.04 7.42 16.35
CA THR A 182 -15.69 7.99 16.36
C THR A 182 -14.63 6.95 16.73
N GLY A 183 -15.06 5.86 17.35
CA GLY A 183 -14.24 4.68 17.63
C GLY A 183 -14.81 3.44 16.95
N ILE A 184 -13.95 2.65 16.33
CA ILE A 184 -14.31 1.39 15.70
C ILE A 184 -13.50 0.31 16.40
N LEU A 185 -14.19 -0.62 17.07
CA LEU A 185 -13.57 -1.73 17.78
C LEU A 185 -13.63 -2.97 16.90
N ASP A 186 -12.47 -3.56 16.66
CA ASP A 186 -12.34 -4.81 15.93
C ASP A 186 -11.74 -5.90 16.81
N THR A 187 -12.60 -6.82 17.22
CA THR A 187 -12.28 -7.88 18.18
C THR A 187 -11.97 -9.23 17.55
N GLU A 188 -11.76 -9.34 16.24
CA GLU A 188 -11.29 -10.62 15.71
C GLU A 188 -9.89 -10.92 16.23
N VAL A 189 -9.57 -12.20 16.31
CA VAL A 189 -8.34 -12.68 16.96
C VAL A 189 -7.43 -13.45 16.01
N ASP A 190 -7.93 -13.85 14.83
CA ASP A 190 -7.12 -14.54 13.82
C ASP A 190 -7.72 -14.35 12.41
N GLU A 191 -7.01 -13.60 11.55
CA GLU A 191 -7.42 -13.33 10.16
C GLU A 191 -6.23 -13.55 9.23
N LEU A 192 -5.77 -14.80 9.09
CA LEU A 192 -4.62 -15.11 8.23
C LEU A 192 -4.94 -14.89 6.74
N MET A 193 -4.44 -13.79 6.18
CA MET A 193 -4.63 -13.44 4.77
C MET A 193 -3.29 -13.26 4.05
N GLN A 194 -3.05 -14.08 3.03
CA GLN A 194 -1.78 -14.07 2.31
C GLN A 194 -1.85 -13.24 1.01
N ASP A 195 -3.00 -13.17 0.34
CA ASP A 195 -3.19 -12.66 -1.01
C ASP A 195 -3.52 -11.15 -1.12
N LEU A 196 -3.71 -10.45 0.00
CA LEU A 196 -4.12 -9.03 0.00
C LEU A 196 -2.98 -8.00 -0.03
N ASN A 197 -1.73 -8.45 -0.22
CA ASN A 197 -0.56 -7.57 -0.14
C ASN A 197 -0.60 -6.39 -1.12
N GLY A 198 -1.07 -6.62 -2.37
CA GLY A 198 -1.22 -5.53 -3.35
C GLY A 198 -2.21 -4.45 -2.91
N CYS A 199 -3.29 -4.85 -2.22
CA CYS A 199 -4.34 -3.95 -1.73
C CYS A 199 -3.86 -3.08 -0.55
N ILE A 200 -3.09 -3.67 0.37
CA ILE A 200 -2.64 -2.98 1.60
C ILE A 200 -1.29 -2.27 1.46
N MET A 201 -0.58 -2.48 0.35
CA MET A 201 0.76 -1.94 0.14
C MET A 201 0.88 -0.43 0.40
N PRO A 202 -0.05 0.44 -0.03
CA PRO A 202 0.02 1.87 0.28
C PRO A 202 0.07 2.15 1.79
N TRP A 203 -0.75 1.44 2.56
CA TRP A 203 -0.82 1.59 4.02
C TRP A 203 0.45 1.08 4.70
N VAL A 204 0.98 -0.07 4.25
CA VAL A 204 2.21 -0.65 4.82
C VAL A 204 3.37 0.34 4.67
N ARG A 205 3.50 0.94 3.49
CA ARG A 205 4.52 1.95 3.21
C ARG A 205 4.34 3.19 4.07
N SER A 206 3.13 3.73 4.18
CA SER A 206 2.89 4.93 5.01
C SER A 206 3.16 4.68 6.50
N ARG A 207 3.04 3.43 6.96
CA ARG A 207 3.34 3.06 8.35
C ARG A 207 4.80 2.77 8.61
N LEU A 208 5.49 2.09 7.70
CA LEU A 208 6.85 1.58 7.98
C LEU A 208 7.97 2.40 7.33
N ILE A 209 7.66 3.27 6.36
CA ILE A 209 8.64 4.21 5.80
C ILE A 209 8.49 5.53 6.56
N PRO A 210 9.57 6.07 7.17
CA PRO A 210 9.51 7.36 7.82
C PRO A 210 9.07 8.44 6.83
N PRO A 211 8.21 9.40 7.24
CA PRO A 211 7.89 10.54 6.40
C PRO A 211 9.17 11.29 6.03
N PRO A 212 9.27 11.86 4.82
CA PRO A 212 10.43 12.63 4.41
C PRO A 212 10.68 13.74 5.43
N SER A 213 11.85 13.75 6.06
CA SER A 213 12.21 14.82 6.98
C SER A 213 12.45 16.11 6.19
N SER A 214 12.08 17.25 6.76
CA SER A 214 12.36 18.58 6.17
C SER A 214 13.86 18.84 5.92
N SER A 215 14.73 18.03 6.52
CA SER A 215 16.19 18.06 6.37
C SER A 215 16.75 17.14 5.27
N SER A 216 15.93 16.27 4.66
CA SER A 216 16.38 15.39 3.56
C SER A 216 15.25 15.13 2.55
N PRO A 217 15.02 16.09 1.61
CA PRO A 217 14.04 15.91 0.52
C PRO A 217 14.40 14.76 -0.45
N SER A 218 15.57 14.13 -0.29
CA SER A 218 16.02 12.98 -1.09
C SER A 218 15.31 11.66 -0.77
N ALA A 219 14.44 11.60 0.23
CA ALA A 219 13.60 10.43 0.51
C ALA A 219 12.39 10.31 -0.43
N ALA A 220 12.23 11.25 -1.37
CA ALA A 220 11.25 11.17 -2.43
C ALA A 220 11.67 10.06 -3.41
N HIS A 221 10.92 8.95 -3.39
CA HIS A 221 10.89 7.85 -4.37
C HIS A 221 12.21 7.58 -5.09
N PRO A 222 12.95 6.50 -4.72
CA PRO A 222 14.09 6.05 -5.49
C PRO A 222 13.71 5.97 -6.96
N LEU A 223 14.41 6.76 -7.77
CA LEU A 223 14.22 6.77 -9.21
C LEU A 223 14.45 5.36 -9.75
N PRO A 224 13.80 4.98 -10.87
CA PRO A 224 14.11 3.75 -11.58
C PRO A 224 15.62 3.60 -11.75
N TYR A 225 16.11 2.35 -11.81
CA TYR A 225 17.51 2.09 -12.04
C TYR A 225 18.01 2.91 -13.23
N SER A 226 19.00 3.75 -12.97
CA SER A 226 19.63 4.57 -14.01
C SER A 226 20.71 3.72 -14.68
N SER A 227 20.74 3.71 -16.01
CA SER A 227 21.84 3.15 -16.80
C SER A 227 23.13 3.97 -16.69
N ASP A 228 23.28 4.78 -15.63
CA ASP A 228 24.50 5.51 -15.33
C ASP A 228 25.63 4.51 -15.15
N PRO A 229 26.65 4.54 -16.01
CA PRO A 229 27.74 3.57 -15.98
C PRO A 229 28.61 3.66 -14.71
N SER A 230 28.42 4.67 -13.86
CA SER A 230 29.10 4.78 -12.56
C SER A 230 28.34 4.15 -11.39
N ARG A 231 27.05 3.86 -11.55
CA ARG A 231 26.22 3.28 -10.48
C ARG A 231 26.41 1.76 -10.44
N ARG A 232 26.64 1.22 -9.24
CA ARG A 232 26.65 -0.23 -9.01
C ARG A 232 25.22 -0.73 -8.90
N LEU A 233 24.94 -1.90 -9.48
CA LEU A 233 23.66 -2.58 -9.33
C LEU A 233 23.59 -3.21 -7.93
N SER A 234 22.59 -2.81 -7.14
CA SER A 234 22.41 -3.33 -5.78
C SER A 234 21.48 -4.54 -5.76
N VAL A 235 21.87 -5.59 -5.03
CA VAL A 235 21.14 -6.86 -4.94
C VAL A 235 20.91 -7.20 -3.47
N GLY A 236 19.65 -7.24 -3.06
CA GLY A 236 19.22 -7.65 -1.73
C GLY A 236 18.79 -9.11 -1.73
N ILE A 237 19.32 -9.90 -0.81
CA ILE A 237 19.02 -11.33 -0.66
C ILE A 237 18.47 -11.53 0.74
N HIS A 238 17.32 -12.20 0.87
CA HIS A 238 16.80 -12.62 2.16
C HIS A 238 16.90 -14.13 2.33
N ILE A 239 17.55 -14.56 3.39
CA ILE A 239 17.66 -15.96 3.80
C ILE A 239 16.96 -16.09 5.16
N ARG A 240 15.76 -16.68 5.16
CA ARG A 240 15.13 -17.15 6.40
C ARG A 240 15.99 -18.29 6.97
N TRP A 241 16.50 -18.05 8.16
CA TRP A 241 17.30 -18.98 8.94
C TRP A 241 16.61 -19.22 10.28
N GLY A 242 17.33 -19.23 11.42
CA GLY A 242 16.83 -19.32 12.78
C GLY A 242 15.86 -20.47 12.98
N ASP A 243 14.57 -20.17 12.90
CA ASP A 243 13.47 -21.12 13.04
C ASP A 243 13.42 -22.21 11.96
N THR A 244 14.09 -21.98 10.83
CA THR A 244 14.20 -22.95 9.72
C THR A 244 15.55 -23.65 9.64
N ALA A 245 16.46 -23.37 10.57
CA ALA A 245 17.76 -24.03 10.64
C ALA A 245 17.57 -25.54 10.83
N PRO A 246 18.23 -26.39 10.01
CA PRO A 246 18.04 -27.83 10.12
C PRO A 246 18.70 -28.38 11.39
N PRO A 247 18.27 -29.55 11.89
CA PRO A 247 18.94 -30.23 12.99
C PRO A 247 20.42 -30.50 12.69
N PRO A 248 21.29 -30.53 13.72
CA PRO A 248 22.71 -30.83 13.55
C PRO A 248 22.95 -32.13 12.78
N GLY A 249 23.87 -32.10 11.81
CA GLY A 249 24.20 -33.25 10.95
C GLY A 249 23.42 -33.33 9.64
N THR A 250 22.46 -32.43 9.41
CA THR A 250 21.81 -32.26 8.10
C THR A 250 22.77 -31.61 7.11
N ASP A 251 22.79 -32.09 5.87
CA ASP A 251 23.52 -31.43 4.80
C ASP A 251 22.82 -30.12 4.39
N ILE A 252 23.37 -29.00 4.86
CA ILE A 252 22.86 -27.65 4.62
C ILE A 252 22.82 -27.32 3.12
N SER A 253 23.69 -27.92 2.30
CA SER A 253 23.77 -27.63 0.86
C SER A 253 22.55 -28.11 0.06
N THR A 254 21.81 -29.07 0.61
CA THR A 254 20.60 -29.65 -0.01
C THR A 254 19.32 -29.36 0.76
N HIS A 255 19.40 -28.64 1.89
CA HIS A 255 18.26 -28.29 2.71
C HIS A 255 17.42 -27.19 2.06
N ASP A 256 16.10 -27.37 2.08
CA ASP A 256 15.15 -26.37 1.58
C ASP A 256 14.74 -25.41 2.71
N PHE A 257 15.13 -24.15 2.57
CA PHE A 257 14.79 -23.10 3.51
C PHE A 257 13.41 -22.54 3.15
N TYR A 258 12.37 -23.08 3.78
CA TYR A 258 10.99 -22.65 3.50
C TYR A 258 10.83 -21.13 3.61
N GLY A 259 10.40 -20.49 2.52
CA GLY A 259 10.23 -19.04 2.44
C GLY A 259 11.47 -18.25 2.03
N SER A 260 12.54 -18.95 1.63
CA SER A 260 13.76 -18.38 1.01
C SER A 260 13.94 -18.88 -0.41
N MET A 261 14.76 -18.17 -1.19
CA MET A 261 15.35 -18.73 -2.41
C MET A 261 16.47 -19.71 -2.03
N ASN A 262 16.64 -20.81 -2.76
CA ASN A 262 17.74 -21.74 -2.46
C ASN A 262 19.08 -21.21 -3.03
N PHE A 263 20.21 -21.69 -2.54
CA PHE A 263 21.52 -21.19 -2.94
C PHE A 263 21.86 -21.39 -4.42
N PRO A 264 21.56 -22.53 -5.06
CA PRO A 264 21.78 -22.69 -6.49
C PRO A 264 21.03 -21.66 -7.34
N ASP A 265 19.79 -21.35 -6.98
CA ASP A 265 18.98 -20.37 -7.70
C ASP A 265 19.51 -18.94 -7.48
N ILE A 266 19.92 -18.60 -6.25
CA ILE A 266 20.59 -17.32 -5.96
C ILE A 266 21.86 -17.19 -6.81
N ALA A 267 22.71 -18.21 -6.82
CA ALA A 267 23.98 -18.21 -7.57
C ALA A 267 23.76 -18.08 -9.09
N ARG A 268 22.71 -18.73 -9.62
CA ARG A 268 22.30 -18.58 -11.02
C ARG A 268 21.94 -17.13 -11.32
N VAL A 269 21.03 -16.53 -10.54
CA VAL A 269 20.57 -15.16 -10.77
C VAL A 269 21.71 -14.15 -10.58
N LEU A 270 22.59 -14.34 -9.59
CA LEU A 270 23.78 -13.49 -9.42
C LEU A 270 24.73 -13.56 -10.61
N THR A 271 24.88 -14.74 -11.24
CA THR A 271 25.65 -14.88 -12.48
C THR A 271 25.05 -14.04 -13.60
N ASP A 272 23.73 -14.12 -13.79
CA ASP A 272 23.03 -13.35 -14.83
C ASP A 272 23.11 -11.84 -14.58
N LEU A 273 22.97 -11.41 -13.32
CA LEU A 273 23.12 -10.00 -12.91
C LEU A 273 24.55 -9.47 -13.11
N ARG A 274 25.57 -10.28 -12.84
CA ARG A 274 26.98 -9.94 -13.13
C ARG A 274 27.24 -9.81 -14.63
N ALA A 275 26.57 -10.61 -15.46
CA ALA A 275 26.67 -10.49 -16.91
C ALA A 275 25.96 -9.24 -17.45
N PHE A 276 24.86 -8.83 -16.80
CA PHE A 276 24.12 -7.61 -17.14
C PHE A 276 24.84 -6.33 -16.69
N SER A 277 25.45 -6.32 -15.51
CA SER A 277 26.07 -5.14 -14.93
C SER A 277 27.53 -4.96 -15.35
N SER A 278 27.87 -3.80 -15.91
CA SER A 278 29.26 -3.42 -16.20
C SER A 278 30.12 -3.16 -14.94
N ASN A 279 29.49 -2.94 -13.79
CA ASN A 279 30.15 -2.71 -12.50
C ASN A 279 29.98 -3.90 -11.56
N PRO A 280 30.88 -4.10 -10.59
CA PRO A 280 30.68 -5.08 -9.52
C PRO A 280 29.36 -4.86 -8.79
N LEU A 281 28.62 -5.93 -8.54
CA LEU A 281 27.37 -5.89 -7.78
C LEU A 281 27.60 -5.39 -6.36
N GLU A 282 26.64 -4.67 -5.81
CA GLU A 282 26.58 -4.34 -4.37
C GLU A 282 25.60 -5.30 -3.70
N ILE A 283 26.11 -6.34 -3.05
CA ILE A 283 25.28 -7.41 -2.49
C ILE A 283 24.99 -7.12 -1.02
N THR A 284 23.73 -7.19 -0.63
CA THR A 284 23.27 -7.10 0.76
C THR A 284 22.50 -8.36 1.11
N ILE A 285 22.88 -9.03 2.20
CA ILE A 285 22.25 -10.27 2.65
C ILE A 285 21.60 -10.01 4.00
N ALA A 286 20.31 -10.27 4.14
CA ALA A 286 19.62 -10.29 5.42
C ALA A 286 19.37 -11.73 5.86
N MET A 287 19.81 -12.05 7.08
CA MET A 287 19.68 -13.37 7.69
C MET A 287 19.69 -13.20 9.21
N GLU A 288 18.57 -13.46 9.88
CA GLU A 288 18.48 -13.42 11.35
C GLU A 288 19.28 -14.57 11.96
N GLU A 289 20.11 -14.25 12.96
CA GLU A 289 21.02 -15.20 13.63
C GLU A 289 21.97 -15.85 12.63
N ALA A 290 22.64 -15.01 11.83
CA ALA A 290 23.37 -15.43 10.65
C ALA A 290 24.43 -16.48 10.95
N ASP A 291 24.39 -17.57 10.18
CA ASP A 291 25.43 -18.58 10.15
C ASP A 291 26.33 -18.36 8.93
N ARG A 292 27.60 -18.03 9.19
CA ARG A 292 28.60 -17.77 8.14
C ARG A 292 28.86 -18.99 7.26
N ALA A 293 28.71 -20.21 7.79
CA ALA A 293 28.87 -21.44 7.00
C ALA A 293 27.77 -21.57 5.95
N VAL A 294 26.56 -21.09 6.27
CA VAL A 294 25.43 -21.06 5.34
C VAL A 294 25.67 -20.01 4.26
N ILE A 295 26.11 -18.81 4.63
CA ILE A 295 26.42 -17.74 3.67
C ILE A 295 27.56 -18.16 2.71
N ALA A 296 28.55 -18.90 3.21
CA ALA A 296 29.65 -19.41 2.38
C ALA A 296 29.18 -20.30 1.22
N LEU A 297 27.98 -20.90 1.30
CA LEU A 297 27.40 -21.69 0.20
C LEU A 297 27.05 -20.84 -1.04
N LEU A 298 26.94 -19.52 -0.89
CA LEU A 298 26.79 -18.61 -2.02
C LEU A 298 28.09 -18.39 -2.81
N ASN A 299 29.22 -18.92 -2.31
CA ASN A 299 30.55 -18.69 -2.87
C ASN A 299 30.85 -17.19 -3.05
N LEU A 300 30.54 -16.40 -2.03
CA LEU A 300 30.87 -14.98 -1.94
C LEU A 300 31.97 -14.80 -0.89
N GLU A 301 32.99 -14.03 -1.22
CA GLU A 301 33.99 -13.57 -0.26
C GLU A 301 33.36 -12.54 0.70
N ALA A 302 33.90 -12.43 1.91
CA ALA A 302 33.32 -11.59 2.96
C ALA A 302 33.24 -10.10 2.58
N GLU A 303 34.13 -9.62 1.70
CA GLU A 303 34.17 -8.26 1.20
C GLU A 303 33.19 -8.00 0.04
N GLU A 304 32.57 -9.05 -0.52
CA GLU A 304 31.63 -8.94 -1.63
C GLU A 304 30.20 -8.61 -1.19
N TYR A 305 29.88 -8.73 0.12
CA TYR A 305 28.54 -8.49 0.63
C TYR A 305 28.50 -7.74 1.96
N THR A 306 27.40 -7.01 2.17
CA THR A 306 27.02 -6.47 3.47
C THR A 306 26.04 -7.42 4.15
N LEU A 307 26.33 -7.83 5.38
CA LEU A 307 25.44 -8.66 6.19
C LEU A 307 24.54 -7.79 7.07
N LEU A 308 23.24 -7.99 6.97
CA LEU A 308 22.21 -7.45 7.86
C LEU A 308 21.78 -8.56 8.82
N ASP A 309 22.32 -8.50 10.02
CA ASP A 309 22.01 -9.38 11.17
C ASP A 309 22.08 -8.52 12.44
N SER A 310 21.40 -7.38 12.41
CA SER A 310 21.33 -6.47 13.55
C SER A 310 20.52 -7.14 14.68
N PRO A 311 20.74 -6.75 15.95
CA PRO A 311 19.90 -7.22 17.05
C PRO A 311 18.43 -7.00 16.73
N GLN A 312 17.54 -7.91 17.14
CA GLN A 312 16.14 -7.87 16.71
C GLN A 312 15.42 -6.53 17.00
N THR A 313 15.86 -5.77 18.00
CA THR A 313 15.38 -4.40 18.27
C THR A 313 15.57 -3.41 17.11
N GLN A 314 16.40 -3.75 16.11
CA GLN A 314 16.69 -2.98 14.89
C GLN A 314 16.23 -3.70 13.61
N ALA A 315 15.41 -4.76 13.72
CA ALA A 315 14.97 -5.56 12.57
C ALA A 315 14.26 -4.74 11.47
N LEU A 316 13.55 -3.68 11.86
CA LEU A 316 12.91 -2.75 10.91
C LEU A 316 13.94 -1.96 10.08
N ASP A 317 15.09 -1.62 10.66
CA ASP A 317 16.13 -0.87 9.95
C ASP A 317 16.85 -1.78 8.94
N ASP A 318 17.16 -3.02 9.32
CA ASP A 318 17.66 -4.04 8.38
C ASP A 318 16.68 -4.24 7.22
N LEU A 319 15.38 -4.36 7.52
CA LEU A 319 14.34 -4.53 6.51
C LEU A 319 14.31 -3.33 5.54
N ARG A 320 14.42 -2.11 6.07
CA ARG A 320 14.48 -0.88 5.27
C ARG A 320 15.73 -0.82 4.42
N VAL A 321 16.91 -1.20 4.93
CA VAL A 321 18.16 -1.24 4.16
C VAL A 321 18.02 -2.25 3.02
N LEU A 322 17.59 -3.48 3.32
CA LEU A 322 17.39 -4.52 2.32
C LEU A 322 16.42 -4.07 1.21
N SER A 323 15.30 -3.46 1.59
CA SER A 323 14.24 -3.05 0.66
C SER A 323 14.68 -2.03 -0.39
N ARG A 324 15.79 -1.31 -0.16
CA ARG A 324 16.29 -0.28 -1.09
C ARG A 324 17.07 -0.85 -2.28
N SER A 325 17.28 -2.16 -2.32
CA SER A 325 18.02 -2.81 -3.40
C SER A 325 17.29 -2.72 -4.74
N ASP A 326 18.04 -2.52 -5.83
CA ASP A 326 17.52 -2.48 -7.20
C ASP A 326 16.85 -3.81 -7.55
N VAL A 327 17.51 -4.91 -7.18
CA VAL A 327 17.02 -6.28 -7.33
C VAL A 327 16.85 -6.92 -5.95
N LEU A 328 15.73 -7.60 -5.74
CA LEU A 328 15.47 -8.39 -4.53
C LEU A 328 15.33 -9.86 -4.90
N LEU A 329 16.12 -10.73 -4.27
CA LEU A 329 16.04 -12.19 -4.38
C LEU A 329 15.40 -12.73 -3.11
N LEU A 330 14.14 -13.14 -3.21
CA LEU A 330 13.29 -13.46 -2.06
C LEU A 330 12.64 -14.83 -2.21
N GLY A 331 12.19 -15.39 -1.08
CA GLY A 331 11.14 -16.42 -1.08
C GLY A 331 9.83 -15.89 -0.47
N GLU A 332 8.82 -16.75 -0.33
CA GLU A 332 7.51 -16.38 0.23
C GLU A 332 7.46 -16.24 1.77
N SER A 333 8.61 -16.10 2.44
CA SER A 333 8.64 -15.74 3.86
C SER A 333 7.98 -14.37 4.08
N SER A 334 7.32 -14.22 5.23
CA SER A 334 6.60 -13.00 5.54
C SER A 334 7.52 -11.79 5.69
N TYR A 335 8.78 -11.99 6.11
CA TYR A 335 9.82 -10.96 6.10
C TYR A 335 10.17 -10.53 4.67
N GLY A 336 10.48 -11.48 3.77
CA GLY A 336 10.77 -11.16 2.37
C GLY A 336 9.62 -10.43 1.67
N VAL A 337 8.39 -10.88 1.89
CA VAL A 337 7.19 -10.18 1.38
C VAL A 337 7.12 -8.76 1.91
N LEU A 338 7.35 -8.53 3.21
CA LEU A 338 7.35 -7.18 3.78
C LEU A 338 8.47 -6.31 3.20
N THR A 339 9.67 -6.86 2.99
CA THR A 339 10.77 -6.19 2.26
C THR A 339 10.30 -5.73 0.89
N HIS A 340 9.61 -6.59 0.13
CA HIS A 340 9.07 -6.25 -1.18
C HIS A 340 8.02 -5.11 -1.12
N LEU A 341 7.13 -5.10 -0.12
CA LEU A 341 6.12 -4.04 0.02
C LEU A 341 6.73 -2.67 0.33
N LEU A 342 7.88 -2.63 1.00
CA LEU A 342 8.62 -1.39 1.26
C LEU A 342 9.52 -0.98 0.10
N ALA A 343 9.85 -1.91 -0.79
CA ALA A 343 10.80 -1.68 -1.86
C ALA A 343 10.30 -0.60 -2.84
N PRO A 344 11.18 0.29 -3.31
CA PRO A 344 10.86 1.25 -4.35
C PRO A 344 10.73 0.56 -5.72
N PRO A 345 10.49 1.30 -6.82
CA PRO A 345 10.60 0.75 -8.17
C PRO A 345 11.87 -0.07 -8.39
N GLY A 346 11.79 -1.13 -9.20
CA GLY A 346 12.89 -2.06 -9.47
C GLY A 346 12.40 -3.47 -9.78
N LEU A 347 13.18 -4.49 -9.42
CA LEU A 347 12.87 -5.90 -9.73
C LEU A 347 12.88 -6.77 -8.47
N THR A 348 11.86 -7.59 -8.29
CA THR A 348 11.85 -8.67 -7.29
C THR A 348 11.73 -10.01 -8.02
N ILE A 349 12.71 -10.89 -7.81
CA ILE A 349 12.69 -12.27 -8.26
C ILE A 349 12.36 -13.15 -7.06
N VAL A 350 11.28 -13.92 -7.16
CA VAL A 350 10.71 -14.68 -6.03
C VAL A 350 10.77 -16.16 -6.29
N LYS A 351 11.33 -16.92 -5.36
CA LYS A 351 11.14 -18.37 -5.28
C LYS A 351 9.84 -18.71 -4.54
N GLY A 352 9.02 -19.57 -5.15
CA GLY A 352 7.67 -19.87 -4.69
C GLY A 352 6.62 -19.08 -5.47
N GLY A 353 5.39 -18.99 -4.96
CA GLY A 353 4.31 -18.25 -5.61
C GLY A 353 2.92 -18.85 -5.41
N GLY A 354 2.84 -20.07 -4.86
CA GLY A 354 1.58 -20.78 -4.62
C GLY A 354 0.68 -20.12 -3.59
N LEU A 355 1.22 -19.25 -2.73
CA LEU A 355 0.47 -18.60 -1.64
C LEU A 355 -0.14 -17.25 -2.05
N GLY A 356 0.14 -16.77 -3.27
CA GLY A 356 -0.41 -15.51 -3.77
C GLY A 356 0.10 -14.25 -3.06
N LYS A 357 1.19 -14.34 -2.27
CA LYS A 357 1.70 -13.21 -1.46
C LYS A 357 2.22 -12.03 -2.29
N PHE A 358 2.60 -12.25 -3.54
CA PHE A 358 3.05 -11.19 -4.45
C PHE A 358 1.99 -10.80 -5.49
N ARG A 359 0.74 -11.26 -5.32
CA ARG A 359 -0.34 -10.93 -6.24
C ARG A 359 -0.65 -9.44 -6.17
N ASN A 360 -0.75 -8.80 -7.35
CA ASN A 360 -1.11 -7.40 -7.53
C ASN A 360 -0.20 -6.40 -6.78
N THR A 361 1.06 -6.75 -6.50
CA THR A 361 2.00 -5.86 -5.81
C THR A 361 2.84 -4.97 -6.74
N SER A 362 2.67 -5.08 -8.06
CA SER A 362 3.43 -4.26 -9.03
C SER A 362 2.97 -2.80 -9.16
N GLY A 363 1.85 -2.43 -8.53
CA GLY A 363 1.22 -1.10 -8.69
C GLY A 363 2.05 0.11 -8.24
N PHE A 364 3.24 -0.09 -7.64
CA PHE A 364 4.15 0.97 -7.19
C PHE A 364 5.48 0.99 -7.94
N GLY A 365 5.51 0.44 -9.14
CA GLY A 365 6.65 0.57 -10.03
C GLY A 365 7.68 -0.55 -9.92
N ARG A 366 7.39 -1.61 -9.15
CA ARG A 366 8.29 -2.76 -8.95
C ARG A 366 7.80 -3.99 -9.69
N HIS A 367 8.62 -4.50 -10.59
CA HIS A 367 8.38 -5.75 -11.30
C HIS A 367 8.51 -6.94 -10.35
N VAL A 368 7.66 -7.94 -10.54
CA VAL A 368 7.74 -9.22 -9.84
C VAL A 368 7.86 -10.32 -10.87
N VAL A 369 8.91 -11.14 -10.74
CA VAL A 369 9.14 -12.31 -11.58
C VAL A 369 9.23 -13.53 -10.69
N TYR A 370 8.40 -14.54 -10.97
CA TYR A 370 8.49 -15.81 -10.30
C TYR A 370 9.63 -16.62 -10.88
N LEU A 371 10.44 -17.23 -10.01
CA LEU A 371 11.67 -17.91 -10.39
C LEU A 371 11.43 -19.09 -11.35
N ASP A 372 10.26 -19.72 -11.27
CA ASP A 372 9.86 -20.82 -12.18
C ASP A 372 9.67 -20.33 -13.63
N ASP A 373 9.36 -19.05 -13.81
CA ASP A 373 9.18 -18.39 -15.11
C ASP A 373 10.38 -17.51 -15.51
N TYR A 374 11.33 -17.30 -14.59
CA TYR A 374 12.46 -16.39 -14.75
C TYR A 374 13.39 -16.77 -15.91
N LYS A 375 13.79 -15.75 -16.67
CA LYS A 375 14.86 -15.80 -17.67
C LYS A 375 15.82 -14.64 -17.49
N ALA A 376 17.04 -14.77 -17.99
CA ALA A 376 18.06 -13.73 -17.88
C ALA A 376 17.59 -12.39 -18.48
N GLU A 377 16.76 -12.41 -19.53
CA GLU A 377 16.21 -11.21 -20.17
C GLU A 377 15.26 -10.43 -19.25
N ASP A 378 14.67 -11.07 -18.23
CA ASP A 378 13.79 -10.37 -17.28
C ASP A 378 14.54 -9.33 -16.44
N ILE A 379 15.88 -9.39 -16.38
CA ILE A 379 16.69 -8.34 -15.75
C ILE A 379 16.49 -6.99 -16.48
N GLU A 380 16.20 -7.00 -17.79
CA GLU A 380 15.94 -5.78 -18.56
C GLU A 380 14.70 -5.02 -18.08
N LEU A 381 13.81 -5.65 -17.30
CA LEU A 381 12.69 -4.97 -16.65
C LEU A 381 13.14 -3.84 -15.72
N LEU A 382 14.38 -3.88 -15.21
CA LEU A 382 14.98 -2.76 -14.46
C LEU A 382 15.01 -1.44 -15.26
N LEU A 383 15.06 -1.53 -16.58
CA LEU A 383 15.13 -0.39 -17.50
C LEU A 383 13.75 0.12 -17.91
N ILE A 384 12.68 -0.60 -17.54
CA ILE A 384 11.30 -0.30 -17.96
C ILE A 384 10.54 0.29 -16.77
N PRO A 385 10.20 1.60 -16.78
CA PRO A 385 9.32 2.16 -15.78
C PRO A 385 7.91 1.57 -15.92
N LEU A 386 7.29 1.25 -14.79
CA LEU A 386 5.93 0.72 -14.67
C LEU A 386 4.89 1.83 -14.51
#